data_AF-A0A1Z4QRY1-F1
#
_entry.id   AF-A0A1Z4QRY1-F1
#
_cell.length_a   1.000
_cell.length_b   1.000
_cell.length_c   1.000
_cell.angle_alpha   90.00
_cell.angle_beta   90.00
_cell.angle_gamma   90.00
#
_symmetry.space_group_name_H-M   'P 1'
#
loop_
_entity.id
_entity.type
_entity.pdbx_description
1 polymer ?
#
loop_
_entity_poly.entity_id
_entity_poly.type
_entity_poly.pdbx_seq_one_letter_code
_entity_poly.pdbx_strand_id
1 'polypeptide(L)'
;MSGTKAPEKYRRQRRQLQRVLLDTHFYFGCKRVSLALEPDLLWSTVYFLRSLGVQIHTAVTSTRSLLLEKLPLTSVTLGDLEDFEQLAVGSDLLIGNSHVSAIAKRLNIPLCRQGIPIFDRLGNNQSTKVGYQGTMQLLFEIGNLLLAAEEANGNN
;
A
#
# COMPACT_ATOMS: atom_id res chain seq x y z
N MET A 1 -7.69 -8.52 27.91
CA MET A 1 -8.41 -7.27 27.61
C MET A 1 -8.52 -6.48 28.92
N SER A 2 -8.02 -5.24 29.02
CA SER A 2 -7.86 -4.51 30.30
C SER A 2 -9.14 -3.90 30.87
N GLY A 3 -10.28 -3.93 30.16
CA GLY A 3 -11.55 -3.36 30.61
C GLY A 3 -11.62 -1.84 30.66
N THR A 4 -10.54 -1.13 30.28
CA THR A 4 -10.46 0.34 30.33
C THR A 4 -10.87 0.98 29.02
N LYS A 5 -11.55 2.14 29.09
CA LYS A 5 -11.87 2.93 27.91
C LYS A 5 -10.59 3.44 27.24
N ALA A 6 -10.56 3.44 25.91
CA ALA A 6 -9.43 3.96 25.17
C ALA A 6 -9.13 5.43 25.52
N PRO A 7 -7.87 5.80 25.79
CA PRO A 7 -7.47 7.17 26.06
C PRO A 7 -7.94 8.15 24.98
N GLU A 8 -8.21 9.39 25.38
CA GLU A 8 -8.73 10.42 24.47
C GLU A 8 -7.79 10.68 23.28
N LYS A 9 -6.47 10.65 23.51
CA LYS A 9 -5.45 10.79 22.46
C LYS A 9 -5.72 9.87 21.26
N TYR A 10 -5.97 8.58 21.51
CA TYR A 10 -6.21 7.61 20.44
C TYR A 10 -7.59 7.78 19.80
N ARG A 11 -8.61 8.16 20.59
CA ARG A 11 -9.94 8.50 20.05
C ARG A 11 -9.88 9.72 19.13
N ARG A 12 -9.04 10.72 19.43
CA ARG A 12 -8.78 11.87 18.57
C ARG A 12 -8.08 11.45 17.28
N GLN A 13 -7.01 10.67 17.36
CA GLN A 13 -6.29 10.18 16.17
C GLN A 13 -7.20 9.34 15.25
N ARG A 14 -8.08 8.51 15.83
CA ARG A 14 -9.08 7.76 15.06
C ARG A 14 -10.01 8.68 14.28
N ARG A 15 -10.57 9.72 14.92
CA ARG A 15 -11.45 10.69 14.26
C ARG A 15 -10.72 11.43 13.13
N GLN A 16 -9.46 11.78 13.34
CA GLN A 16 -8.62 12.39 12.30
C GLN A 16 -8.44 11.46 11.10
N LEU A 17 -8.06 10.20 11.33
CA LEU A 17 -7.95 9.21 10.26
C LEU A 17 -9.27 9.07 9.50
N GLN A 18 -10.39 8.88 10.19
CA GLN A 18 -11.70 8.73 9.55
C GLN A 18 -12.06 9.92 8.65
N ARG A 19 -11.77 11.14 9.09
CA ARG A 19 -11.97 12.34 8.27
C ARG A 19 -11.09 12.32 7.03
N VAL A 20 -9.80 12.02 7.18
CA VAL A 20 -8.87 11.95 6.04
C VAL A 20 -9.29 10.87 5.04
N LEU A 21 -9.75 9.71 5.51
CA LEU A 21 -10.27 8.66 4.62
C LEU A 21 -11.48 9.17 3.80
N LEU A 22 -12.40 9.91 4.45
CA LEU A 22 -13.55 10.50 3.77
C LEU A 22 -13.15 11.59 2.77
N ASP A 23 -12.16 12.41 3.10
CA ASP A 23 -11.70 13.48 2.20
C ASP A 23 -10.94 12.94 0.98
N THR A 24 -10.33 11.75 1.10
CA THR A 24 -9.43 11.21 0.06
C THR A 24 -10.00 10.04 -0.76
N HIS A 25 -11.08 9.40 -0.32
CA HIS A 25 -11.59 8.20 -0.98
C HIS A 25 -11.95 8.41 -2.47
N PHE A 26 -12.43 9.59 -2.86
CA PHE A 26 -12.74 9.89 -4.27
C PHE A 26 -11.49 9.85 -5.15
N TYR A 27 -10.37 10.38 -4.66
CA TYR A 27 -9.11 10.36 -5.38
C TYR A 27 -8.57 8.93 -5.56
N PHE A 28 -8.70 8.11 -4.52
CA PHE A 28 -8.20 6.73 -4.52
C PHE A 28 -9.12 5.71 -5.21
N GLY A 29 -10.42 6.00 -5.32
CA GLY A 29 -11.45 5.02 -5.72
C GLY A 29 -11.32 4.41 -7.12
N CYS A 30 -10.49 4.98 -8.00
CA CYS A 30 -10.25 4.44 -9.34
C CYS A 30 -8.79 4.01 -9.57
N LYS A 31 -7.94 4.08 -8.55
CA LYS A 31 -6.52 3.77 -8.69
C LYS A 31 -6.29 2.27 -8.70
N ARG A 32 -5.43 1.81 -9.60
CA ARG A 32 -5.00 0.42 -9.74
C ARG A 32 -3.64 0.23 -9.08
N VAL A 33 -3.59 -0.61 -8.05
CA VAL A 33 -2.38 -0.82 -7.26
C VAL A 33 -1.93 -2.27 -7.31
N SER A 34 -0.64 -2.47 -7.55
CA SER A 34 0.00 -3.79 -7.56
C SER A 34 0.91 -3.96 -6.36
N LEU A 35 0.81 -5.11 -5.70
CA LEU A 35 1.45 -5.39 -4.41
C LEU A 35 2.41 -6.57 -4.52
N ALA A 36 3.64 -6.42 -4.03
CA ALA A 36 4.62 -7.50 -3.83
C ALA A 36 5.07 -7.49 -2.37
N LEU A 37 4.42 -8.29 -1.51
CA LEU A 37 4.58 -8.23 -0.06
C LEU A 37 4.50 -9.61 0.59
N GLU A 38 5.04 -9.72 1.81
CA GLU A 38 4.86 -10.90 2.67
C GLU A 38 3.38 -11.08 3.09
N PRO A 39 2.93 -12.30 3.42
CA PRO A 39 1.50 -12.60 3.53
C PRO A 39 0.70 -11.72 4.49
N ASP A 40 1.22 -11.47 5.70
CA ASP A 40 0.50 -10.68 6.72
C ASP A 40 0.45 -9.18 6.36
N LEU A 41 1.54 -8.68 5.76
CA LEU A 41 1.64 -7.30 5.31
C LEU A 41 0.79 -7.07 4.06
N LEU A 42 0.79 -8.03 3.14
CA LEU A 42 -0.08 -8.05 1.99
C LEU A 42 -1.55 -8.01 2.45
N TRP A 43 -1.91 -8.87 3.39
CA TRP A 43 -3.27 -8.95 3.93
C TRP A 43 -3.75 -7.61 4.47
N SER A 44 -2.99 -7.03 5.41
CA SER A 44 -3.35 -5.74 6.02
C SER A 44 -3.41 -4.60 5.01
N THR A 45 -2.49 -4.57 4.04
CA THR A 45 -2.44 -3.54 3.00
C THR A 45 -3.61 -3.65 2.03
N VAL A 46 -3.97 -4.86 1.60
CA VAL A 46 -5.12 -5.10 0.72
C VAL A 46 -6.41 -4.61 1.39
N TYR A 47 -6.67 -5.00 2.64
CA TYR A 47 -7.88 -4.56 3.34
C TYR A 47 -7.94 -3.04 3.48
N PHE A 48 -6.81 -2.41 3.80
CA PHE A 48 -6.73 -0.96 3.89
C PHE A 48 -7.03 -0.28 2.56
N LEU A 49 -6.36 -0.69 1.47
CA LEU A 49 -6.57 -0.12 0.14
C LEU A 49 -8.00 -0.35 -0.37
N ARG A 50 -8.56 -1.56 -0.17
CA ARG A 50 -9.95 -1.85 -0.53
C ARG A 50 -10.95 -0.99 0.23
N SER A 51 -10.67 -0.65 1.49
CA SER A 51 -11.52 0.27 2.27
C SER A 51 -11.54 1.70 1.73
N LEU A 52 -10.54 2.08 0.92
CA LEU A 52 -10.47 3.36 0.19
C LEU A 52 -11.09 3.31 -1.21
N GLY A 53 -11.59 2.14 -1.63
CA GLY A 53 -12.09 1.93 -2.99
C GLY A 53 -11.00 1.64 -4.02
N VAL A 54 -9.73 1.49 -3.61
CA VAL A 54 -8.63 1.17 -4.53
C VAL A 54 -8.84 -0.21 -5.16
N GLN A 55 -8.54 -0.31 -6.45
CA GLN A 55 -8.55 -1.56 -7.18
C GLN A 55 -7.18 -2.25 -7.04
N ILE A 56 -7.17 -3.48 -6.51
CA ILE A 56 -5.95 -4.27 -6.47
C ILE A 56 -5.80 -4.94 -7.83
N HIS A 57 -4.77 -4.56 -8.57
CA HIS A 57 -4.52 -5.06 -9.92
C HIS A 57 -3.82 -6.42 -9.88
N THR A 58 -2.71 -6.51 -9.15
CA THR A 58 -2.08 -7.79 -8.81
C THR A 58 -1.60 -7.82 -7.36
N ALA A 59 -1.52 -9.02 -6.81
CA ALA A 59 -0.99 -9.29 -5.49
C ALA A 59 -0.09 -10.52 -5.56
N VAL A 60 1.22 -10.30 -5.36
CA VAL A 60 2.24 -11.34 -5.39
C VAL A 60 2.85 -11.49 -4.01
N THR A 61 3.07 -12.74 -3.60
CA THR A 61 3.78 -13.07 -2.37
C THR A 61 4.66 -14.30 -2.59
N SER A 62 5.75 -14.39 -1.85
CA SER A 62 6.71 -15.51 -1.96
C SER A 62 6.36 -16.69 -1.04
N THR A 63 5.48 -16.47 -0.06
CA THR A 63 5.20 -17.45 1.01
C THR A 63 3.73 -17.81 1.03
N ARG A 64 3.43 -19.11 1.11
CA ARG A 64 2.06 -19.59 1.18
C ARG A 64 1.51 -19.39 2.59
N SER A 65 0.28 -18.89 2.70
CA SER A 65 -0.42 -18.73 3.98
C SER A 65 -1.92 -18.93 3.79
N LEU A 66 -2.56 -19.64 4.73
CA LEU A 66 -4.02 -19.84 4.76
C LEU A 66 -4.78 -18.53 4.92
N LEU A 67 -4.12 -17.47 5.39
CA LEU A 67 -4.72 -16.15 5.48
C LEU A 67 -5.10 -15.64 4.09
N LEU A 68 -4.28 -15.90 3.06
CA LEU A 68 -4.48 -15.34 1.72
C LEU A 68 -5.79 -15.81 1.07
N GLU A 69 -6.29 -16.99 1.42
CA GLU A 69 -7.56 -17.54 0.91
C GLU A 69 -8.78 -16.71 1.32
N LYS A 70 -8.67 -15.92 2.39
CA LYS A 70 -9.75 -15.07 2.89
C LYS A 70 -9.69 -13.65 2.33
N LEU A 71 -8.76 -13.36 1.41
CA LEU A 71 -8.63 -12.03 0.83
C LEU A 71 -9.78 -11.77 -0.13
N PRO A 72 -10.34 -10.55 -0.15
CA PRO A 72 -11.38 -10.16 -1.11
C PRO A 72 -10.75 -9.86 -2.49
N LEU A 73 -9.95 -10.80 -3.01
CA LEU A 73 -9.24 -10.74 -4.27
C LEU A 73 -9.57 -11.98 -5.10
N THR A 74 -9.57 -11.85 -6.42
CA THR A 74 -9.82 -12.98 -7.33
C THR A 74 -8.73 -14.05 -7.20
N SER A 75 -7.47 -13.61 -7.07
CA SER A 75 -6.32 -14.50 -6.89
C SER A 75 -5.16 -13.75 -6.25
N VAL A 76 -4.36 -14.47 -5.47
CA VAL A 76 -3.03 -14.03 -5.02
C VAL A 76 -2.03 -14.97 -5.66
N THR A 77 -1.07 -14.40 -6.38
CA THR A 77 -0.02 -15.18 -7.06
C THR A 77 1.07 -15.52 -6.04
N LEU A 78 1.36 -16.80 -5.90
CA LEU A 78 2.54 -17.27 -5.18
C LEU A 78 3.70 -17.31 -6.19
N GLY A 79 4.61 -16.35 -6.11
CA GLY A 79 5.61 -16.12 -7.14
C GLY A 79 6.72 -15.19 -6.68
N ASP A 80 7.54 -14.76 -7.64
CA ASP A 80 8.68 -13.89 -7.39
C ASP A 80 8.50 -12.49 -8.02
N LEU A 81 9.60 -11.74 -8.10
CA LEU A 81 9.58 -10.38 -8.65
C LEU A 81 9.48 -10.36 -10.18
N GLU A 82 9.83 -11.44 -10.87
CA GLU A 82 9.67 -11.56 -12.32
C GLU A 82 8.19 -11.74 -12.65
N ASP A 83 7.49 -12.61 -11.92
CA ASP A 83 6.02 -12.73 -12.02
C ASP A 83 5.34 -11.38 -11.72
N PHE A 84 5.82 -10.69 -10.69
CA PHE A 84 5.29 -9.37 -10.31
C PHE A 84 5.43 -8.34 -11.42
N GLU A 85 6.59 -8.28 -12.09
CA GLU A 85 6.81 -7.35 -13.19
C GLU A 85 5.85 -7.57 -14.34
N GLN A 86 5.62 -8.83 -14.73
CA GLN A 86 4.72 -9.17 -15.83
C GLN A 86 3.26 -8.82 -15.49
N LEU A 87 2.86 -9.08 -14.25
CA LEU A 87 1.48 -8.87 -13.79
C LEU A 87 1.17 -7.42 -13.40
N ALA A 88 2.18 -6.58 -13.14
CA ALA A 88 1.99 -5.21 -12.66
C ALA A 88 1.77 -4.18 -13.77
N VAL A 89 1.89 -4.58 -15.05
CA VAL A 89 1.71 -3.69 -16.21
C VAL A 89 0.31 -3.06 -16.21
N GLY A 90 0.25 -1.72 -16.27
CA GLY A 90 -1.02 -0.97 -16.26
C GLY A 90 -1.54 -0.62 -14.86
N SER A 91 -0.70 -0.73 -13.84
CA SER A 91 -0.96 -0.20 -12.50
C SER A 91 -0.59 1.27 -12.40
N ASP A 92 -1.29 2.01 -11.55
CA ASP A 92 -0.97 3.40 -11.22
C ASP A 92 0.10 3.52 -10.13
N LEU A 93 0.24 2.49 -9.28
CA LEU A 93 1.21 2.45 -8.19
C LEU A 93 1.66 1.02 -7.89
N LEU A 94 2.95 0.86 -7.60
CA LEU A 94 3.52 -0.36 -7.04
C LEU A 94 3.74 -0.20 -5.54
N ILE A 95 3.48 -1.25 -4.75
CA ILE A 95 3.87 -1.32 -3.34
C ILE A 95 4.72 -2.56 -3.10
N GLY A 96 5.91 -2.36 -2.56
CA GLY A 96 6.83 -3.43 -2.24
C GLY A 96 8.13 -2.93 -1.63
N ASN A 97 9.08 -3.83 -1.44
CA ASN A 97 10.37 -3.50 -0.84
C ASN A 97 11.33 -2.84 -1.86
N SER A 98 12.58 -2.55 -1.47
CA SER A 98 13.54 -1.88 -2.36
C SER A 98 13.91 -2.69 -3.61
N HIS A 99 13.70 -4.00 -3.64
CA HIS A 99 13.99 -4.80 -4.84
C HIS A 99 13.04 -4.48 -6.01
N VAL A 100 11.83 -3.98 -5.71
CA VAL A 100 10.85 -3.54 -6.72
C VAL A 100 11.28 -2.25 -7.43
N SER A 101 12.27 -1.53 -6.89
CA SER A 101 12.75 -0.24 -7.45
C SER A 101 13.19 -0.34 -8.92
N ALA A 102 13.82 -1.46 -9.31
CA ALA A 102 14.21 -1.69 -10.70
C ALA A 102 12.99 -1.87 -11.62
N ILE A 103 12.00 -2.65 -11.17
CA ILE A 103 10.74 -2.90 -11.89
C ILE A 103 9.96 -1.60 -12.07
N ALA A 104 9.83 -0.82 -11.00
CA ALA A 104 9.16 0.48 -11.02
C ALA A 104 9.73 1.42 -12.08
N LYS A 105 11.06 1.47 -12.21
CA LYS A 105 11.75 2.26 -13.25
C LYS A 105 11.49 1.74 -14.65
N ARG A 106 11.50 0.41 -14.86
CA ARG A 106 11.26 -0.20 -16.18
C ARG A 106 9.82 0.00 -16.65
N LEU A 107 8.86 -0.13 -15.74
CA LEU A 107 7.44 0.05 -16.04
C LEU A 107 7.01 1.52 -16.08
N ASN A 108 7.86 2.44 -15.62
CA ASN A 108 7.54 3.85 -15.41
C ASN A 108 6.32 4.06 -14.48
N ILE A 109 6.26 3.28 -13.40
CA ILE A 109 5.18 3.33 -12.39
C ILE A 109 5.79 3.74 -11.04
N PRO A 110 5.19 4.68 -10.28
CA PRO A 110 5.70 5.06 -8.96
C PRO A 110 5.70 3.87 -7.98
N LEU A 111 6.65 3.89 -7.03
CA LEU A 111 6.83 2.85 -6.01
C LEU A 111 6.70 3.42 -4.59
N CYS A 112 5.67 2.95 -3.86
CA CYS A 112 5.57 3.09 -2.42
C CYS A 112 6.33 1.95 -1.73
N ARG A 113 7.27 2.30 -0.84
CA ARG A 113 8.16 1.32 -0.23
C ARG A 113 7.55 0.75 1.03
N GLN A 114 7.30 -0.55 1.06
CA GLN A 114 6.72 -1.23 2.20
C GLN A 114 7.25 -2.67 2.32
N GLY A 115 7.40 -3.14 3.55
CA GLY A 115 8.02 -4.43 3.85
C GLY A 115 9.53 -4.33 4.02
N ILE A 116 10.21 -5.45 3.85
CA ILE A 116 11.65 -5.58 4.06
C ILE A 116 12.29 -6.30 2.86
N PRO A 117 13.56 -5.97 2.52
CA PRO A 117 14.36 -4.87 3.03
C PRO A 117 14.06 -3.53 2.32
N ILE A 118 14.21 -2.41 3.04
CA ILE A 118 14.18 -1.06 2.45
C ILE A 118 15.55 -0.39 2.66
N PHE A 119 16.43 -0.49 1.67
CA PHE A 119 17.81 0.02 1.73
C PHE A 119 18.03 1.30 0.93
N ASP A 120 17.11 1.66 0.04
CA ASP A 120 17.21 2.85 -0.83
C ASP A 120 16.48 4.09 -0.27
N ARG A 121 16.06 4.05 1.00
CA ARG A 121 15.47 5.18 1.72
C ARG A 121 16.02 5.28 3.14
N LEU A 122 16.28 6.52 3.55
CA LEU A 122 16.63 6.84 4.93
C LEU A 122 15.38 6.96 5.80
N GLY A 123 15.52 6.62 7.08
CA GLY A 123 14.45 6.81 8.08
C GLY A 123 13.32 5.79 8.03
N ASN A 124 13.33 4.83 7.10
CA ASN A 124 12.27 3.82 6.99
C ASN A 124 12.09 3.02 8.30
N ASN A 125 13.19 2.65 8.96
CA ASN A 125 13.15 1.94 10.24
C ASN A 125 12.58 2.76 11.41
N GLN A 126 12.52 4.09 11.27
CA GLN A 126 11.89 4.99 12.24
C GLN A 126 10.47 5.40 11.83
N SER A 127 10.03 5.04 10.62
CA SER A 127 8.68 5.32 10.16
C SER A 127 7.70 4.30 10.71
N THR A 128 6.60 4.77 11.29
CA THR A 128 5.53 3.90 11.77
C THR A 128 4.45 3.81 10.70
N LYS A 129 4.14 2.61 10.20
CA LYS A 129 3.05 2.39 9.24
C LYS A 129 1.77 1.80 9.88
N VAL A 130 1.81 1.56 11.19
CA VAL A 130 0.70 0.95 11.95
C VAL A 130 0.01 1.96 12.88
N GLY A 131 -1.22 1.64 13.29
CA GLY A 131 -2.04 2.51 14.13
C GLY A 131 -2.51 3.77 13.40
N TYR A 132 -3.32 4.59 14.06
CA TYR A 132 -4.03 5.69 13.38
C TYR A 132 -3.11 6.71 12.70
N GLN A 133 -1.99 7.07 13.34
CA GLN A 133 -1.03 8.01 12.75
C GLN A 133 -0.23 7.37 11.62
N GLY A 134 0.21 6.11 11.78
CA GLY A 134 0.99 5.44 10.76
C GLY A 134 0.18 5.15 9.50
N THR A 135 -1.08 4.75 9.65
CA THR A 135 -2.00 4.58 8.51
C THR A 135 -2.22 5.89 7.76
N MET A 136 -2.36 7.01 8.49
CA MET A 136 -2.50 8.33 7.87
C MET A 136 -1.22 8.76 7.13
N GLN A 137 -0.03 8.47 7.69
CA GLN A 137 1.24 8.71 7.00
C GLN A 137 1.37 7.87 5.72
N LEU A 138 1.01 6.58 5.79
CA LEU A 138 1.00 5.70 4.62
C LEU A 138 0.06 6.22 3.54
N LEU A 139 -1.14 6.66 3.92
CA LEU A 139 -2.11 7.24 3.00
C LEU A 139 -1.54 8.47 2.27
N PHE A 140 -0.90 9.39 3.01
CA PHE A 140 -0.28 10.57 2.41
C PHE A 140 0.93 10.21 1.53
N GLU A 141 1.72 9.22 1.92
CA GLU A 141 2.83 8.69 1.09
C GLU A 141 2.30 8.21 -0.27
N ILE A 142 1.26 7.37 -0.27
CA ILE A 142 0.62 6.84 -1.48
C ILE A 142 -0.01 7.98 -2.31
N GLY A 143 -0.76 8.87 -1.67
CA GLY A 143 -1.44 9.98 -2.36
C GLY A 143 -0.47 10.93 -3.06
N ASN A 144 0.60 11.34 -2.36
CA ASN A 144 1.61 12.24 -2.91
C ASN A 144 2.39 11.59 -4.06
N LEU A 145 2.68 10.28 -3.98
CA LEU A 145 3.34 9.56 -5.07
C LEU A 145 2.48 9.53 -6.34
N LEU A 146 1.18 9.31 -6.20
CA LEU A 146 0.25 9.32 -7.32
C LEU A 146 0.13 10.72 -7.93
N LEU A 147 -0.01 11.77 -7.10
CA LEU A 147 -0.09 13.15 -7.58
C LEU A 147 1.16 13.56 -8.36
N ALA A 148 2.35 13.24 -7.82
CA ALA A 148 3.62 13.52 -8.51
C ALA A 148 3.73 12.79 -9.86
N ALA A 149 3.19 11.58 -9.98
CA ALA A 149 3.17 10.85 -11.24
C ALA A 149 2.20 11.48 -12.26
N GLU A 150 1.03 11.95 -11.81
CA GLU A 150 0.08 12.68 -12.66
C GLU A 150 0.65 14.00 -13.18
N GLU A 151 1.33 14.76 -12.31
CA GLU A 151 2.01 16.01 -12.69
C GLU A 151 3.11 15.77 -13.73
N ALA A 152 3.88 14.69 -13.59
CA ALA A 152 4.90 14.31 -14.55
C ALA A 152 4.30 13.92 -15.92
N ASN A 153 3.13 13.28 -15.92
CA ASN A 153 2.45 12.87 -17.16
C ASN A 153 1.70 14.02 -17.85
N GLY A 154 1.20 15.01 -17.10
CA GLY A 154 0.50 16.18 -17.66
C GLY A 154 1.42 17.25 -18.25
N ASN A 155 2.71 17.23 -17.93
CA ASN A 155 3.74 18.12 -18.46
C ASN A 155 4.45 17.59 -19.72
N ASN A 156 3.96 16.49 -20.29
CA ASN A 156 4.53 15.80 -21.45
C ASN A 156 3.51 15.72 -22.59
#